data_AF-A0A925LA06-F1
#
_entry.id   AF-A0A925LA06-F1
#
_cell.length_a   1.000
_cell.length_b   1.000
_cell.length_c   1.000
_cell.angle_alpha   90.00
_cell.angle_beta   90.00
_cell.angle_gamma   90.00
#
_symmetry.space_group_name_H-M   'P 1'
#
loop_
_entity.id
_entity.type
_entity.pdbx_description
1 polymer ?
#
loop_
_entity_poly.entity_id
_entity_poly.type
_entity_poly.pdbx_seq_one_letter_code
_entity_poly.pdbx_strand_id
1 'polypeptide(L)' 'MKKHRLLSIAAFMMSLASASHAAGTLTVCTEASPDGFDIAQYESSVTNDAAGRTLYDQLLGFKPGTTEIQPGL' A
#
# COMPACT_ATOMS: atom_id res chain seq x y z
N MET A 1 1.01 13.48 -43.88
CA MET A 1 1.91 12.43 -43.32
C MET A 1 2.43 12.77 -41.92
N LYS A 2 3.22 13.84 -41.71
CA LYS A 2 3.81 14.19 -40.38
C LYS A 2 2.76 14.51 -39.30
N LYS A 3 1.70 15.27 -39.63
CA LYS A 3 0.65 15.68 -38.67
C LYS A 3 -0.17 14.49 -38.13
N HIS A 4 -0.45 13.50 -38.98
CA HIS A 4 -1.16 12.29 -38.57
C HIS A 4 -0.30 11.40 -37.65
N ARG A 5 1.02 11.32 -37.88
CA ARG A 5 1.93 10.60 -36.98
C ARG A 5 2.00 11.26 -35.60
N LEU A 6 2.07 12.59 -35.53
CA LEU A 6 2.02 13.31 -34.25
C LEU A 6 0.69 13.10 -33.52
N LEU A 7 -0.43 13.09 -34.24
CA LEU A 7 -1.75 12.84 -33.67
C LEU A 7 -1.88 11.41 -33.10
N SER A 8 -1.35 10.41 -33.81
CA SER A 8 -1.34 9.02 -33.36
C SER A 8 -0.47 8.79 -32.12
N ILE A 9 0.68 9.47 -32.02
CA ILE A 9 1.57 9.38 -30.85
C ILE A 9 0.91 10.02 -29.63
N ALA A 10 0.29 11.20 -29.79
CA ALA A 10 -0.42 11.86 -28.70
C ALA A 10 -1.60 11.03 -28.18
N ALA A 11 -2.37 10.40 -29.09
CA ALA A 11 -3.46 9.50 -28.71
C ALA A 11 -2.96 8.25 -27.95
N PHE A 12 -1.83 7.69 -28.37
CA PHE A 12 -1.20 6.57 -27.68
C PHE A 12 -0.72 6.96 -26.27
N MET A 13 -0.05 8.10 -26.11
CA MET A 13 0.38 8.58 -24.78
C MET A 13 -0.81 8.85 -23.84
N MET A 14 -1.93 9.37 -24.37
CA MET A 14 -3.14 9.58 -23.58
C MET A 14 -3.77 8.26 -23.11
N SER A 15 -3.69 7.19 -23.91
CA SER A 15 -4.18 5.87 -23.51
C SER A 15 -3.37 5.22 -22.38
N LEU A 16 -2.09 5.59 -22.24
CA LEU A 16 -1.24 5.14 -21.13
C LEU A 16 -1.47 5.94 -19.83
N ALA A 17 -2.13 7.11 -19.91
CA ALA A 17 -2.42 7.93 -18.73
C ALA A 17 -3.65 7.46 -17.93
N SER A 18 -4.47 6.57 -18.50
CA SER A 18 -5.66 6.03 -17.85
C SER A 18 -5.35 4.81 -16.99
N ALA A 19 -4.95 5.04 -15.74
CA ALA A 19 -5.34 4.23 -14.56
C ALA A 19 -4.59 4.66 -13.28
N SER A 20 -4.64 5.93 -12.90
CA SER A 20 -4.43 6.26 -11.48
C SER A 20 -5.72 5.95 -10.73
N HIS A 21 -6.03 4.66 -10.55
CA HIS A 21 -7.06 4.27 -9.60
C HIS A 21 -6.49 4.52 -8.21
N ALA A 22 -6.98 5.56 -7.54
CA ALA A 22 -6.82 5.66 -6.10
C ALA A 22 -7.46 4.39 -5.53
N ALA A 23 -6.64 3.50 -4.98
CA ALA A 23 -7.16 2.32 -4.28
C ALA A 23 -8.17 2.81 -3.24
N GLY A 24 -9.36 2.21 -3.24
CA GLY A 24 -10.42 2.57 -2.29
C GLY A 24 -9.96 2.35 -0.85
N THR A 25 -10.74 2.89 0.10
CA THR A 25 -10.52 2.61 1.52
C THR A 25 -10.74 1.12 1.80
N LEU A 26 -9.74 0.47 2.41
CA LEU A 26 -9.90 -0.89 2.94
C LEU A 26 -10.50 -0.80 4.35
N THR A 27 -11.70 -1.33 4.54
CA THR A 27 -12.31 -1.50 5.86
C THR A 27 -12.05 -2.92 6.35
N VAL A 28 -11.43 -3.06 7.53
CA VAL A 28 -11.13 -4.35 8.16
C VAL A 28 -11.88 -4.46 9.48
N CYS A 29 -12.56 -5.58 9.72
CA CYS A 29 -13.14 -5.90 11.02
C CYS A 29 -12.08 -6.56 11.89
N THR A 30 -11.59 -5.86 12.91
CA THR A 30 -10.64 -6.41 13.88
C THR A 30 -11.36 -7.29 14.90
N GLU A 31 -10.63 -8.25 15.47
CA GLU A 31 -11.15 -9.17 16.51
C GLU A 31 -11.47 -8.48 17.84
N ALA A 32 -10.81 -7.35 18.13
CA ALA A 32 -11.12 -6.44 19.23
C ALA A 32 -10.66 -5.01 18.91
N SER A 33 -10.90 -4.07 19.82
CA SER A 33 -10.28 -2.74 19.78
C SER A 33 -8.83 -2.81 20.29
N PRO A 34 -7.89 -2.05 19.70
CA PRO A 34 -6.52 -2.03 20.19
C PRO A 34 -6.44 -1.35 21.57
N ASP A 35 -5.52 -1.83 22.41
CA ASP A 35 -5.31 -1.30 23.77
C ASP A 35 -4.69 0.12 23.73
N GLY A 36 -4.02 0.43 22.62
CA GLY A 36 -3.43 1.72 22.29
C GLY A 36 -2.77 1.69 20.92
N PHE A 37 -1.88 2.65 20.66
CA PHE A 37 -1.13 2.74 19.39
C PHE A 37 0.39 2.74 19.58
N ASP A 38 0.88 2.52 20.80
CA ASP A 38 2.31 2.36 21.09
C ASP A 38 2.64 0.88 21.28
N ILE A 39 3.36 0.29 20.33
CA ILE A 39 3.71 -1.14 20.36
C ILE A 39 4.68 -1.47 21.49
N ALA A 40 5.56 -0.55 21.90
CA ALA A 40 6.50 -0.81 22.98
C ALA A 40 5.80 -0.86 24.36
N GLN A 41 4.59 -0.30 24.45
CA GLN A 41 3.77 -0.31 25.66
C GLN A 41 2.70 -1.42 25.63
N TYR A 42 2.21 -1.78 24.43
CA TYR A 42 1.11 -2.71 24.23
C TYR A 42 1.48 -3.84 23.24
N GLU A 43 1.62 -5.05 23.77
CA GLU A 43 2.15 -6.22 23.04
C GLU A 43 1.06 -7.19 22.52
N SER A 44 -0.19 -6.72 22.40
CA SER A 44 -1.31 -7.54 21.90
C SER A 44 -1.30 -7.63 20.37
N SER A 45 -1.74 -8.78 19.83
CA SER A 45 -1.82 -8.99 18.37
C SER A 45 -2.70 -7.94 17.68
N VAL A 46 -3.81 -7.55 18.32
CA VAL A 46 -4.74 -6.51 17.85
C VAL A 46 -4.04 -5.15 17.71
N THR A 47 -3.23 -4.77 18.69
CA THR A 47 -2.47 -3.51 18.68
C THR A 47 -1.38 -3.56 17.61
N ASN A 48 -0.69 -4.70 17.46
CA ASN A 48 0.29 -4.90 16.39
C ASN A 48 -0.33 -4.81 14.98
N ASP A 49 -1.53 -5.34 14.76
CA ASP A 49 -2.21 -5.24 13.47
C ASP A 49 -2.74 -3.83 13.19
N ALA A 50 -3.27 -3.13 14.22
CA ALA A 50 -3.80 -1.78 14.08
C ALA A 50 -2.70 -0.70 13.93
N ALA A 51 -1.61 -0.81 14.69
CA ALA A 51 -0.55 0.19 14.75
C ALA A 51 0.78 -0.32 14.22
N GLY A 52 1.23 -1.47 14.73
CA GLY A 52 2.58 -2.00 14.49
C GLY A 52 2.89 -2.17 13.03
N ARG A 53 2.01 -2.82 12.28
CA ARG A 53 2.19 -3.14 10.85
C ARG A 53 1.58 -2.12 9.90
N THR A 54 0.69 -1.26 10.40
CA THR A 54 -0.16 -0.39 9.57
C THR A 54 0.18 1.10 9.71
N LEU A 55 0.66 1.54 10.88
CA LEU A 55 1.01 2.96 11.14
C LEU A 55 2.52 3.20 11.16
N TYR A 56 3.32 2.22 11.58
CA TYR A 56 4.77 2.33 11.66
C TYR A 56 5.49 1.56 10.55
N ASP A 57 6.62 2.09 10.11
CA ASP A 57 7.54 1.39 9.22
C ASP A 57 8.58 0.59 10.02
N GLN A 58 8.88 -0.63 9.58
CA GLN A 58 9.93 -1.48 10.15
C GLN A 58 11.17 -1.49 9.26
N LEU A 59 12.33 -1.80 9.84
CA LEU A 59 13.58 -2.01 9.08
C LEU A 59 13.52 -3.25 8.17
N LEU A 60 12.68 -4.23 8.53
CA LEU A 60 12.47 -5.48 7.80
C LEU A 60 10.97 -5.74 7.69
N GLY A 61 10.53 -6.16 6.50
CA GLY A 61 9.17 -6.61 6.24
C GLY A 61 9.12 -7.98 5.57
N PHE A 62 7.92 -8.45 5.27
CA PHE A 62 7.71 -9.67 4.48
C PHE A 62 7.18 -9.32 3.10
N LYS A 63 7.63 -10.04 2.06
CA LYS A 63 7.02 -9.89 0.73
C LYS A 63 5.55 -10.32 0.80
N PRO A 64 4.61 -9.55 0.21
CA PRO A 64 3.18 -9.85 0.28
C PRO A 64 2.85 -11.29 -0.11
N GLY A 65 2.10 -11.99 0.74
CA GLY A 65 1.67 -13.37 0.50
C GLY A 65 2.75 -14.44 0.71
N THR A 66 3.91 -14.08 1.25
CA THR A 66 5.02 -15.02 1.51
C THR A 66 5.59 -14.81 2.91
N THR A 67 6.52 -15.69 3.31
CA THR A 67 7.34 -15.54 4.53
C THR A 67 8.77 -15.08 4.21
N GLU A 68 9.04 -14.65 2.97
CA GLU A 68 10.36 -14.16 2.59
C GLU A 68 10.57 -12.72 3.09
N ILE A 69 11.71 -12.48 3.73
CA ILE A 69 12.06 -11.17 4.29
C ILE A 69 12.50 -10.21 3.16
N GLN A 70 12.11 -8.94 3.28
CA GLN A 70 12.61 -7.84 2.45
C GLN A 70 13.02 -6.63 3.31
N PRO A 71 13.94 -5.78 2.84
CA PRO A 71 14.24 -4.51 3.50
C PRO A 71 12.98 -3.62 3.59
N GLY A 72 12.84 -2.90 4.71
CA GLY A 72 11.86 -1.83 4.89
C GLY A 72 12.50 -0.44 4.83
N LEU A 73 11.94 0.51 5.60
CA LEU A 73 12.44 1.89 5.70
C LEU A 73 13.82 1.95 6.40
#